data_AF-A0A835ZCH9-F1
#
_entry.id   AF-A0A835ZCH9-F1
#
_cell.length_a   1.000
_cell.length_b   1.000
_cell.length_c   1.000
_cell.angle_alpha   90.00
_cell.angle_beta   90.00
_cell.angle_gamma   90.00
#
_symmetry.space_group_name_H-M   'P 1'
#
loop_
_entity.id
_entity.type
_entity.pdbx_description
1 polymer ?
#
loop_
_entity_poly.entity_id
_entity_poly.type
_entity_poly.pdbx_seq_one_letter_code
_entity_poly.pdbx_strand_id
1 'polypeptide(L)'
;IPAELERVLEEMAKEGVPYYTWAGLRELLEAKLVAVIDGFNASFGYEEDKGGRPFTQRKTDLVEALRSFDGAPFTLQRLAEVLLEPERQYQATHKLLNSLDKVLSVSSTLP
;
A
#
# COMPACT_ATOMS: atom_id res chain seq x y z
N ILE A 1 10.24 1.10 10.10
CA ILE A 1 10.89 0.17 9.15
C ILE A 1 12.38 0.52 9.10
N PRO A 2 13.30 -0.46 9.15
CA PRO A 2 14.75 -0.23 8.98
C PRO A 2 15.11 0.44 7.65
N ALA A 3 16.21 1.21 7.62
CA ALA A 3 16.60 2.01 6.45
C ALA A 3 16.94 1.15 5.21
N GLU A 4 17.50 -0.04 5.43
CA GLU A 4 17.84 -0.99 4.38
C GLU A 4 16.58 -1.51 3.66
N LEU A 5 15.48 -1.69 4.40
CA LEU A 5 14.21 -2.13 3.84
C LEU A 5 13.46 -0.99 3.15
N GLU A 6 13.65 0.26 3.59
CA GLU A 6 13.10 1.43 2.89
C GLU A 6 13.73 1.58 1.49
N ARG A 7 15.04 1.32 1.36
CA ARG A 7 15.73 1.32 0.05
C ARG A 7 15.14 0.33 -0.95
N VAL A 8 14.71 -0.85 -0.49
CA VAL A 8 14.05 -1.83 -1.35
C VAL A 8 12.76 -1.24 -1.95
N LEU A 9 11.99 -0.48 -1.18
CA LEU A 9 10.80 0.20 -1.67
C LEU A 9 11.14 1.30 -2.70
N GLU A 10 12.22 2.06 -2.47
CA GLU A 10 12.69 3.09 -3.40
C GLU A 10 13.14 2.50 -4.75
N GLU A 11 13.81 1.36 -4.74
CA GLU A 11 14.20 0.63 -5.96
C GLU A 11 12.98 0.13 -6.72
N MET A 12 12.00 -0.45 -6.02
CA MET A 12 10.74 -0.91 -6.61
C MET A 12 9.93 0.22 -7.25
N ALA A 13 9.90 1.39 -6.62
CA ALA A 13 9.24 2.58 -7.16
C ALA A 13 9.92 3.08 -8.45
N LYS A 14 11.21 2.82 -8.63
CA LYS A 14 11.99 3.24 -9.81
C LYS A 14 11.98 2.24 -10.95
N GLU A 15 12.19 0.95 -10.65
CA GLU A 15 12.47 -0.08 -11.69
C GLU A 15 11.35 -1.10 -11.89
N GLY A 16 10.37 -1.20 -10.96
CA GLY A 16 9.19 -2.05 -11.10
C GLY A 16 9.42 -3.57 -11.06
N VAL A 17 10.67 -4.04 -11.21
CA VAL A 17 11.04 -5.46 -11.13
C VAL A 17 11.87 -5.71 -9.87
N PRO A 18 11.36 -6.50 -8.91
CA PRO A 18 12.10 -6.73 -7.68
C PRO A 18 13.14 -7.86 -7.82
N TYR A 19 14.36 -7.63 -7.30
CA TYR A 19 15.40 -8.66 -7.14
C TYR A 19 15.13 -9.66 -5.99
N TYR A 20 14.00 -9.52 -5.30
CA TYR A 20 13.64 -10.27 -4.11
C TYR A 20 12.42 -11.17 -4.35
N THR A 21 12.31 -12.25 -3.57
CA THR A 21 11.13 -13.13 -3.62
C THR A 21 9.86 -12.35 -3.23
N TRP A 22 8.75 -12.66 -3.89
CA TRP A 22 7.46 -12.05 -3.58
C TRP A 22 7.07 -12.22 -2.11
N ALA A 23 7.35 -13.37 -1.49
CA ALA A 23 7.04 -13.62 -0.09
C ALA A 23 7.66 -12.57 0.85
N GLY A 24 8.96 -12.28 0.70
CA GLY A 24 9.65 -11.28 1.52
C GLY A 24 9.20 -9.84 1.22
N LEU A 25 8.95 -9.53 -0.06
CA LEU A 25 8.42 -8.22 -0.45
C LEU A 25 7.04 -7.97 0.13
N ARG A 26 6.17 -8.99 0.11
CA ARG A 26 4.81 -8.90 0.63
C ARG A 26 4.80 -8.58 2.12
N GLU A 27 5.67 -9.21 2.91
CA GLU A 27 5.83 -8.89 4.33
C GLU A 27 6.27 -7.44 4.55
N LEU A 28 7.23 -6.96 3.77
CA LEU A 28 7.69 -5.57 3.81
C LEU A 28 6.58 -4.58 3.44
N LEU A 29 5.89 -4.85 2.32
CA LEU A 29 4.81 -4.00 1.82
C LEU A 29 3.64 -3.94 2.79
N GLU A 30 3.31 -5.06 3.43
CA GLU A 30 2.25 -5.10 4.44
C GLU A 30 2.62 -4.24 5.66
N ALA A 31 3.84 -4.40 6.18
CA ALA A 31 4.32 -3.59 7.29
C ALA A 31 4.31 -2.09 6.94
N LYS A 32 4.74 -1.73 5.72
CA LYS A 32 4.72 -0.35 5.23
C LYS A 32 3.31 0.17 5.06
N LEU A 33 2.41 -0.61 4.44
CA LEU A 33 1.01 -0.28 4.23
C LEU A 33 0.31 0.05 5.55
N VAL A 34 0.47 -0.80 6.55
CA VAL A 34 -0.10 -0.60 7.89
C VAL A 34 0.44 0.70 8.51
N ALA A 35 1.77 0.88 8.50
CA ALA A 35 2.40 2.06 9.08
C ALA A 35 1.95 3.37 8.39
N VAL A 36 1.86 3.36 7.06
CA VAL A 36 1.40 4.51 6.26
C VAL A 36 -0.06 4.83 6.55
N ILE A 37 -0.95 3.83 6.53
CA ILE A 37 -2.38 4.03 6.79
C ILE A 37 -2.62 4.59 8.20
N ASP A 38 -1.96 4.01 9.22
CA ASP A 38 -2.11 4.46 10.60
C ASP A 38 -1.55 5.86 10.81
N GLY A 39 -0.35 6.14 10.30
CA GLY A 39 0.27 7.45 10.39
C GLY A 39 -0.54 8.52 9.67
N PHE A 40 -1.03 8.21 8.46
CA PHE A 40 -1.83 9.16 7.68
C PHE A 40 -3.17 9.46 8.35
N ASN A 41 -3.84 8.45 8.92
CA ASN A 41 -5.06 8.65 9.69
C ASN A 41 -4.81 9.48 10.95
N ALA A 42 -3.68 9.30 11.62
CA ALA A 42 -3.32 10.13 12.77
C ALA A 42 -3.11 11.60 12.40
N SER A 43 -2.57 11.88 11.21
CA SER A 43 -2.32 13.25 10.73
C SER A 43 -3.57 13.94 10.16
N PHE A 44 -4.38 13.25 9.37
CA PHE A 44 -5.48 13.85 8.59
C PHE A 44 -6.88 13.49 9.11
N GLY A 45 -6.98 12.52 10.03
CA GLY A 45 -8.25 11.97 10.49
C GLY A 45 -8.99 11.16 9.42
N TYR A 46 -9.91 10.31 9.86
CA TYR A 46 -10.81 9.60 8.98
C TYR A 46 -12.24 9.97 9.34
N GLU A 47 -12.88 10.71 8.44
CA GLU A 47 -14.33 10.87 8.45
C GLU A 47 -14.93 9.68 7.71
N GLU A 48 -15.77 8.92 8.40
CA GLU A 48 -16.60 7.90 7.78
C GLU A 48 -17.49 8.59 6.74
N ASP A 49 -17.40 8.15 5.49
CA ASP A 49 -18.32 8.49 4.42
C ASP A 49 -19.78 8.15 4.85
N LYS A 50 -20.77 8.85 4.31
CA LYS A 50 -22.19 8.53 4.52
C LYS A 50 -22.48 7.12 4.00
N GLY A 51 -22.50 6.15 4.91
CA GLY A 51 -22.65 4.71 4.62
C GLY A 51 -21.32 3.96 4.44
N GLY A 52 -20.20 4.60 4.80
CA GLY A 52 -18.85 4.09 4.62
C GLY A 52 -18.47 2.99 5.60
N ARG A 53 -17.65 2.04 5.12
CA ARG A 53 -17.01 1.00 5.94
C ARG A 53 -16.14 1.65 7.03
N PRO A 54 -16.08 1.10 8.26
CA PRO A 54 -15.17 1.58 9.31
C PRO A 54 -13.71 1.59 8.84
N PHE A 55 -12.92 2.53 9.37
CA PHE A 55 -11.49 2.64 9.07
C PHE A 55 -10.74 1.31 9.26
N THR A 56 -11.02 0.61 10.36
CA THR A 56 -10.41 -0.68 10.70
C THR A 56 -10.75 -1.77 9.68
N GLN A 57 -11.99 -1.79 9.18
CA GLN A 57 -12.39 -2.71 8.12
C GLN A 57 -11.65 -2.39 6.82
N ARG A 58 -11.60 -1.11 6.41
CA ARG A 58 -10.87 -0.67 5.21
C ARG A 58 -9.40 -1.05 5.25
N LYS A 59 -8.74 -0.88 6.40
CA LYS A 59 -7.36 -1.31 6.60
C LYS A 59 -7.20 -2.82 6.46
N THR A 60 -8.12 -3.59 7.06
CA THR A 60 -8.11 -5.06 6.99
C THR A 60 -8.27 -5.53 5.54
N ASP A 61 -9.24 -4.99 4.81
CA ASP A 61 -9.52 -5.33 3.42
C ASP A 61 -8.29 -5.08 2.52
N LEU A 62 -7.56 -3.97 2.74
CA LEU A 62 -6.34 -3.65 1.99
C LEU A 62 -5.19 -4.63 2.28
N VAL A 63 -5.02 -5.01 3.55
CA VAL A 63 -4.00 -6.01 3.95
C VAL A 63 -4.34 -7.37 3.35
N GLU A 64 -5.60 -7.79 3.42
CA GLU A 64 -6.06 -9.04 2.81
C GLU A 64 -5.90 -9.05 1.30
N ALA A 65 -6.21 -7.94 0.62
CA ALA A 65 -5.99 -7.79 -0.82
C ALA A 65 -4.52 -7.96 -1.19
N LEU A 66 -3.60 -7.29 -0.46
CA LEU A 66 -2.16 -7.45 -0.69
C LEU A 66 -1.70 -8.89 -0.45
N ARG A 67 -2.25 -9.56 0.58
CA ARG A 67 -1.93 -10.96 0.88
C ARG A 67 -2.41 -11.95 -0.16
N SER A 68 -3.52 -11.63 -0.84
CA SER A 68 -4.18 -12.51 -1.80
C SER A 68 -3.39 -12.75 -3.10
N PHE A 69 -2.40 -11.91 -3.39
CA PHE A 69 -1.56 -12.08 -4.57
C PHE A 69 -0.60 -13.26 -4.42
N ASP A 70 -0.60 -14.14 -5.42
CA ASP A 70 0.35 -15.26 -5.55
C ASP A 70 1.75 -14.82 -5.99
N GLY A 71 1.85 -13.62 -6.59
CA GLY A 71 3.08 -13.02 -7.10
C GLY A 71 3.03 -11.49 -7.06
N ALA A 72 4.14 -10.82 -7.39
CA ALA A 72 4.16 -9.36 -7.49
C ALA A 72 3.10 -8.84 -8.47
N PRO A 73 2.16 -7.97 -8.07
CA PRO A 73 1.20 -7.39 -9.00
C PRO A 73 1.90 -6.46 -9.99
N PHE A 74 1.38 -6.30 -11.21
CA PHE A 74 1.97 -5.31 -12.14
C PHE A 74 1.85 -3.86 -11.64
N THR A 75 0.99 -3.60 -10.65
CA THR A 75 0.85 -2.31 -9.98
C THR A 75 1.84 -2.11 -8.84
N LEU A 76 2.79 -3.03 -8.62
CA LEU A 76 3.76 -2.98 -7.52
C LEU A 76 4.53 -1.66 -7.46
N GLN A 77 4.95 -1.14 -8.62
CA GLN A 77 5.60 0.17 -8.70
C GLN A 77 4.68 1.28 -8.17
N ARG A 78 3.43 1.32 -8.64
CA ARG A 78 2.46 2.34 -8.22
C ARG A 78 2.12 2.23 -6.74
N LEU A 79 2.06 1.01 -6.20
CA LEU A 79 1.90 0.77 -4.78
C LEU A 79 3.07 1.38 -4.00
N ALA A 80 4.32 1.11 -4.41
CA ALA A 80 5.50 1.65 -3.76
C ALA A 80 5.53 3.18 -3.76
N GLU A 81 5.20 3.82 -4.90
CA GLU A 81 5.11 5.29 -4.99
C GLU A 81 4.11 5.88 -3.99
N VAL A 82 2.93 5.28 -3.86
CA VAL A 82 1.89 5.74 -2.91
C VAL A 82 2.34 5.55 -1.47
N LEU A 83 3.03 4.45 -1.16
CA LEU A 83 3.51 4.15 0.19
C LEU A 83 4.71 5.01 0.61
N LEU A 84 5.54 5.45 -0.34
CA LEU A 84 6.70 6.31 -0.07
C LEU A 84 6.31 7.77 0.11
N GLU A 85 5.39 8.28 -0.71
CA GLU A 85 5.01 9.70 -0.70
C GLU A 85 3.48 9.91 -0.58
N PRO A 86 2.82 9.39 0.47
CA PRO A 86 1.36 9.47 0.59
C PRO A 86 0.86 10.92 0.77
N GLU A 87 1.56 11.73 1.57
CA GLU A 87 1.16 13.13 1.86
C GLU A 87 1.37 14.08 0.68
N ARG A 88 2.31 13.75 -0.21
CA ARG A 88 2.49 14.53 -1.45
C ARG A 88 1.32 14.35 -2.42
N GLN A 89 0.67 13.18 -2.38
CA GLN A 89 -0.37 12.79 -3.33
C GLN A 89 -1.78 12.98 -2.78
N TYR A 90 -1.96 12.89 -1.46
CA TYR A 90 -3.26 12.93 -0.81
C TYR A 90 -3.21 13.85 0.41
N GLN A 91 -4.37 14.45 0.73
CA GLN A 91 -4.56 15.34 1.88
C GLN A 91 -5.82 14.93 2.67
N ALA A 92 -6.31 13.71 2.46
CA ALA A 92 -7.48 13.17 3.14
C ALA A 92 -7.43 11.64 3.17
N THR A 93 -7.64 11.04 4.34
CA THR A 93 -7.46 9.60 4.56
C THR A 93 -8.33 8.74 3.64
N HIS A 94 -9.57 9.13 3.40
CA HIS A 94 -10.46 8.41 2.49
C HIS A 94 -9.91 8.36 1.04
N LYS A 95 -9.22 9.41 0.58
CA LYS A 95 -8.62 9.44 -0.77
C LYS A 95 -7.42 8.51 -0.89
N LEU A 96 -6.56 8.49 0.12
CA LEU A 96 -5.44 7.55 0.19
C LEU A 96 -5.96 6.10 0.16
N LEU A 97 -6.92 5.77 1.04
CA LEU A 97 -7.51 4.43 1.11
C LEU A 97 -8.18 4.03 -0.22
N ASN A 98 -8.93 4.93 -0.87
CA ASN A 98 -9.53 4.66 -2.19
C ASN A 98 -8.49 4.40 -3.28
N SER A 99 -7.36 5.12 -3.23
CA SER A 99 -6.29 4.88 -4.19
C SER A 99 -5.59 3.55 -3.96
N LEU A 100 -5.36 3.18 -2.70
CA LEU A 100 -4.78 1.88 -2.35
C LEU A 100 -5.72 0.74 -2.76
N ASP A 101 -7.03 0.87 -2.53
CA ASP A 101 -8.04 -0.10 -2.98
C ASP A 101 -7.93 -0.31 -4.50
N LYS A 102 -7.86 0.78 -5.27
CA LYS A 102 -7.75 0.70 -6.73
C LYS A 102 -6.46 0.01 -7.17
N VAL A 103 -5.34 0.32 -6.53
CA VAL A 103 -4.01 -0.26 -6.83
C VAL A 103 -3.99 -1.76 -6.52
N LEU A 104 -4.66 -2.19 -5.46
CA LEU A 104 -4.70 -3.59 -5.01
C LEU A 104 -5.87 -4.41 -5.59
N SER A 105 -6.86 -3.78 -6.20
CA SER A 105 -8.00 -4.47 -6.86
C SER A 105 -7.63 -5.19 -8.17
N VAL A 106 -6.42 -4.97 -8.68
CA VAL A 106 -5.93 -5.65 -9.88
C VAL A 106 -5.69 -7.12 -9.57
N SER A 107 -5.91 -8.01 -10.54
CA SER A 107 -5.71 -9.46 -10.34
C SER A 107 -4.51 -10.03 -11.09
N SER A 108 -3.89 -9.25 -11.98
CA SER A 108 -2.77 -9.74 -12.80
C SER A 108 -1.44 -9.57 -12.06
N THR A 109 -0.58 -10.58 -12.15
CA THR A 109 0.79 -10.55 -11.62
C THR A 109 1.81 -10.39 -12.76
N LEU A 110 3.02 -9.96 -12.42
CA LEU A 110 4.13 -9.98 -13.36
C LEU A 110 4.42 -11.44 -13.77
N PRO A 111 4.63 -11.72 -15.08
CA PRO A 111 4.95 -13.06 -15.58
C PRO A 111 6.37 -13.51 -15.23
#